data_AF-A0A9E1IE05-F1
#
_entry.id   AF-A0A9E1IE05-F1
#
_cell.length_a   1.000
_cell.length_b   1.000
_cell.length_c   1.000
_cell.angle_alpha   90.00
_cell.angle_beta   90.00
_cell.angle_gamma   90.00
#
_symmetry.space_group_name_H-M   'P 1'
#
loop_
_entity.id
_entity.type
_entity.pdbx_description
1 polymer ?
#
loop_
_entity_poly.entity_id
_entity_poly.type
_entity_poly.pdbx_seq_one_letter_code
_entity_poly.pdbx_strand_id
1 'polypeptide(L)'
;MDDCTVRINAGDPIQPHFADGAVICLGPGKHMGPLPIAHSVTLRGEKDTIVEAAGKGPVLSVAANKLEVTVQGLTLRDGYAEFGSGMLVEGMSRVNIEDCVFDGNRQAKGGATGLGVRRGIVVVKNSSFSATDDVGVNNIAQVEFHQCAIAGKLGVYDGAKVTLQGGKVQGTLKVRGTTSRKPSVAIHGCEVPNIENHPTVPGVVTTE
;
A
#
# COMPACT_ATOMS: atom_id res chain seq x y z
N MET A 1 5.76 17.00 21.74
CA MET A 1 4.56 17.82 21.47
C MET A 1 3.63 16.95 20.66
N ASP A 2 2.36 16.94 21.02
CA ASP A 2 1.38 16.01 20.49
C ASP A 2 0.77 16.63 19.22
N ASP A 3 1.41 16.40 18.07
CA ASP A 3 1.14 17.11 16.79
C ASP A 3 -0.16 16.67 16.10
N CYS A 4 -1.16 16.23 16.87
CA CYS A 4 -2.47 15.83 16.36
C CYS A 4 -3.37 17.05 16.17
N THR A 5 -3.95 17.24 14.99
CA THR A 5 -5.05 18.20 14.78
C THR A 5 -6.32 17.75 15.50
N VAL A 6 -6.58 16.44 15.48
CA VAL A 6 -7.70 15.81 16.19
C VAL A 6 -7.31 14.41 16.65
N ARG A 7 -7.90 13.98 17.76
CA ARG A 7 -7.83 12.61 18.28
C ARG A 7 -9.21 11.98 18.19
N ILE A 8 -9.30 10.80 17.60
CA ILE A 8 -10.56 10.08 17.34
C ILE A 8 -10.54 8.77 18.09
N ASN A 9 -11.58 8.49 18.89
CA ASN A 9 -11.70 7.21 19.58
C ASN A 9 -12.28 6.15 18.63
N ALA A 10 -12.02 4.87 18.91
CA ALA A 10 -12.64 3.79 18.17
C ALA A 10 -14.17 3.91 18.21
N GLY A 11 -14.80 3.78 17.05
CA GLY A 11 -16.25 3.95 16.85
C GLY A 11 -16.68 5.36 16.43
N ASP A 12 -15.86 6.38 16.67
CA ASP A 12 -16.15 7.74 16.20
C ASP A 12 -15.84 7.87 14.68
N PRO A 13 -16.60 8.71 13.94
CA PRO A 13 -16.41 8.84 12.50
C PRO A 13 -15.12 9.60 12.17
N ILE A 14 -14.29 9.01 11.29
CA ILE A 14 -13.02 9.61 10.87
C ILE A 14 -13.22 10.70 9.81
N GLN A 15 -14.02 10.41 8.78
CA GLN A 15 -14.11 11.23 7.57
C GLN A 15 -14.49 12.71 7.77
N PRO A 16 -15.34 13.10 8.74
CA PRO A 16 -15.65 14.51 8.99
C PRO A 16 -14.44 15.38 9.32
N HIS A 17 -13.32 14.77 9.71
CA HIS A 17 -12.09 15.46 10.07
C HIS A 17 -11.06 15.52 8.93
N PHE A 18 -11.39 14.98 7.74
CA PHE A 18 -10.53 15.09 6.58
C PHE A 18 -10.49 16.55 6.10
N ALA A 19 -9.33 17.17 6.20
CA ALA A 19 -9.04 18.50 5.69
C ALA A 19 -7.57 18.58 5.29
N ASP A 20 -7.22 19.41 4.32
CA ASP A 20 -5.83 19.51 3.88
C ASP A 20 -4.91 19.94 5.03
N GLY A 21 -3.82 19.20 5.23
CA GLY A 21 -2.87 19.37 6.31
C GLY A 21 -3.28 18.74 7.65
N ALA A 22 -4.49 18.16 7.76
CA ALA A 22 -4.93 17.57 9.02
C ALA A 22 -4.09 16.35 9.43
N VAL A 23 -3.72 16.31 10.71
CA VAL A 23 -3.12 15.14 11.37
C VAL A 23 -4.17 14.53 12.27
N ILE A 24 -4.69 13.38 11.86
CA ILE A 24 -5.77 12.68 12.52
C ILE A 24 -5.18 11.49 13.27
N CYS A 25 -5.15 11.60 14.59
CA CYS A 25 -4.66 10.56 15.46
C CYS A 25 -5.81 9.64 15.87
N LEU A 26 -5.69 8.37 15.55
CA LEU A 26 -6.68 7.34 15.81
C LEU A 26 -6.26 6.60 17.07
N GLY A 27 -7.09 6.67 18.12
CA GLY A 27 -6.86 5.93 19.35
C GLY A 27 -6.94 4.41 19.14
N PRO A 28 -6.58 3.62 20.17
CA PRO A 28 -6.57 2.16 20.09
C PRO A 28 -7.95 1.59 19.77
N GLY A 29 -7.98 0.44 19.11
CA GLY A 29 -9.22 -0.27 18.77
C GLY A 29 -9.65 -0.11 17.33
N LYS A 30 -10.89 -0.53 17.06
CA LYS A 30 -11.43 -0.68 15.70
C LYS A 30 -12.11 0.60 15.22
N HIS A 31 -11.63 1.12 14.10
CA HIS A 31 -12.21 2.22 13.35
C HIS A 31 -12.82 1.71 12.05
N MET A 32 -13.98 2.24 11.69
CA MET A 32 -14.72 1.78 10.52
C MET A 32 -14.25 2.52 9.25
N GLY A 33 -13.83 1.75 8.26
CA GLY A 33 -13.75 2.15 6.86
C GLY A 33 -14.96 1.68 6.06
N PRO A 34 -14.91 1.73 4.71
CA PRO A 34 -13.80 2.20 3.88
C PRO A 34 -13.58 3.72 3.99
N LEU A 35 -12.34 4.17 3.82
CA LEU A 35 -11.97 5.59 3.88
C LEU A 35 -11.43 6.08 2.53
N PRO A 36 -12.29 6.66 1.67
CA PRO A 36 -11.84 7.42 0.51
C PRO A 36 -11.17 8.72 0.96
N ILE A 37 -9.89 8.87 0.65
CA ILE A 37 -9.07 10.03 0.98
C ILE A 37 -9.08 10.98 -0.22
N ALA A 38 -9.69 12.15 -0.02
CA ALA A 38 -9.80 13.22 -1.01
C ALA A 38 -8.98 14.48 -0.65
N HIS A 39 -8.27 14.44 0.49
CA HIS A 39 -7.50 15.56 1.04
C HIS A 39 -6.06 15.12 1.32
N SER A 40 -5.15 16.09 1.38
CA SER A 40 -3.78 15.82 1.84
C SER A 40 -3.78 15.70 3.37
N VAL A 41 -3.70 14.48 3.90
CA VAL A 41 -3.93 14.19 5.33
C VAL A 41 -2.90 13.20 5.86
N THR A 42 -2.67 13.26 7.18
CA THR A 42 -1.95 12.23 7.92
C THR A 42 -2.92 11.45 8.79
N LEU A 43 -2.99 10.14 8.61
CA LEU A 43 -3.64 9.21 9.52
C LEU A 43 -2.58 8.54 10.38
N ARG A 44 -2.63 8.74 11.70
CA ARG A 44 -1.68 8.16 12.63
C ARG A 44 -2.41 7.28 13.64
N GLY A 45 -2.10 5.99 13.63
CA GLY A 45 -2.56 5.05 14.64
C GLY A 45 -1.73 5.13 15.90
N GLU A 46 -2.39 4.94 17.03
CA GLU A 46 -1.73 4.49 18.25
C GLU A 46 -1.53 2.97 18.22
N LYS A 47 -0.93 2.45 19.29
CA LYS A 47 -0.79 1.00 19.44
C LYS A 47 -2.17 0.34 19.38
N ASP A 48 -2.25 -0.78 18.66
CA ASP A 48 -3.46 -1.60 18.50
C ASP A 48 -4.62 -0.87 17.77
N THR A 49 -4.31 0.16 16.97
CA THR A 49 -5.27 0.81 16.07
C THR A 49 -5.51 0.00 14.81
N ILE A 50 -6.78 -0.30 14.55
CA ILE A 50 -7.23 -1.08 13.39
C ILE A 50 -8.20 -0.23 12.58
N VAL A 51 -8.02 -0.15 11.27
CA VAL A 51 -9.04 0.33 10.34
C VAL A 51 -9.57 -0.86 9.55
N GLU A 52 -10.89 -1.05 9.54
CA GLU A 52 -11.53 -2.22 8.92
C GLU A 52 -12.67 -1.82 7.98
N ALA A 53 -12.68 -2.36 6.76
CA ALA A 53 -13.74 -2.10 5.78
C ALA A 53 -14.92 -3.07 5.83
N ALA A 54 -14.85 -4.14 6.63
CA ALA A 54 -15.88 -5.18 6.74
C ALA A 54 -16.32 -5.74 5.38
N GLY A 55 -15.36 -5.95 4.47
CA GLY A 55 -15.59 -6.43 3.10
C GLY A 55 -16.20 -5.42 2.13
N LYS A 56 -16.26 -4.12 2.47
CA LYS A 56 -16.91 -3.08 1.65
C LYS A 56 -15.90 -2.27 0.81
N GLY A 57 -15.07 -2.94 0.02
CA GLY A 57 -14.05 -2.29 -0.83
C GLY A 57 -12.68 -2.16 -0.14
N PRO A 58 -11.79 -1.29 -0.67
CA PRO A 58 -10.51 -0.99 -0.06
C PRO A 58 -10.66 -0.39 1.34
N VAL A 59 -9.78 -0.72 2.29
CA VAL A 59 -9.79 -0.06 3.62
C VAL A 59 -9.48 1.42 3.47
N LEU A 60 -8.42 1.76 2.73
CA LEU A 60 -8.08 3.13 2.34
C LEU A 60 -8.02 3.26 0.82
N SER A 61 -8.46 4.39 0.26
CA SER A 61 -8.27 4.68 -1.16
C SER A 61 -7.86 6.12 -1.44
N VAL A 62 -6.92 6.30 -2.37
CA VAL A 62 -6.42 7.62 -2.84
C VAL A 62 -6.63 7.70 -4.35
N ALA A 63 -7.79 8.23 -4.76
CA ALA A 63 -8.16 8.37 -6.17
C ALA A 63 -7.85 9.75 -6.75
N ALA A 64 -7.89 10.80 -5.91
CA ALA A 64 -7.58 12.16 -6.34
C ALA A 64 -6.08 12.33 -6.63
N ASN A 65 -5.76 13.24 -7.53
CA ASN A 65 -4.38 13.58 -7.92
C ASN A 65 -3.83 14.70 -7.02
N LYS A 66 -2.49 14.82 -6.97
CA LYS A 66 -1.78 15.90 -6.27
C LYS A 66 -2.07 15.97 -4.77
N LEU A 67 -2.36 14.83 -4.15
CA LEU A 67 -2.43 14.72 -2.70
C LEU A 67 -1.09 14.32 -2.10
N GLU A 68 -0.83 14.79 -0.89
CA GLU A 68 0.21 14.25 0.00
C GLU A 68 -0.48 13.54 1.17
N VAL A 69 -0.38 12.21 1.20
CA VAL A 69 -1.05 11.39 2.21
C VAL A 69 -0.01 10.62 3.01
N THR A 70 -0.13 10.62 4.34
CA THR A 70 0.68 9.77 5.21
C THR A 70 -0.22 8.85 6.01
N VAL A 71 0.12 7.56 6.06
CA VAL A 71 -0.57 6.53 6.83
C VAL A 71 0.46 5.88 7.72
N GLN A 72 0.30 5.98 9.04
CA GLN A 72 1.30 5.55 10.00
C GLN A 72 0.69 4.70 11.11
N GLY A 73 1.33 3.59 11.48
CA GLY A 73 1.00 2.85 12.70
C GLY A 73 -0.39 2.20 12.69
N LEU A 74 -0.92 1.86 11.51
CA LEU A 74 -2.25 1.26 11.38
C LEU A 74 -2.19 -0.21 10.99
N THR A 75 -3.11 -1.00 11.53
CA THR A 75 -3.49 -2.28 10.93
C THR A 75 -4.67 -2.05 9.98
N LEU A 76 -4.48 -2.32 8.68
CA LEU A 76 -5.51 -2.24 7.65
C LEU A 76 -6.04 -3.64 7.35
N ARG A 77 -7.31 -3.90 7.65
CA ARG A 77 -7.85 -5.27 7.56
C ARG A 77 -9.25 -5.41 6.99
N ASP A 78 -9.57 -6.64 6.62
CA ASP A 78 -10.86 -7.08 6.08
C ASP A 78 -11.38 -6.19 4.94
N GLY A 79 -10.45 -5.68 4.13
CA GLY A 79 -10.78 -5.11 2.83
C GLY A 79 -11.19 -6.18 1.84
N TYR A 80 -12.11 -5.85 0.94
CA TYR A 80 -12.51 -6.71 -0.17
C TYR A 80 -12.78 -5.91 -1.43
N ALA A 81 -11.78 -5.89 -2.32
CA ALA A 81 -11.81 -5.15 -3.58
C ALA A 81 -11.22 -6.00 -4.72
N GLU A 82 -11.40 -5.54 -5.96
CA GLU A 82 -10.73 -6.15 -7.12
C GLU A 82 -9.23 -5.84 -7.13
N PHE A 83 -8.80 -4.74 -6.52
CA PHE A 83 -7.40 -4.35 -6.46
C PHE A 83 -7.15 -3.45 -5.24
N GLY A 84 -6.07 -3.72 -4.51
CA GLY A 84 -5.67 -2.93 -3.34
C GLY A 84 -6.67 -3.00 -2.19
N SER A 85 -7.08 -4.19 -1.76
CA SER A 85 -8.10 -4.34 -0.72
C SER A 85 -7.71 -3.73 0.62
N GLY A 86 -6.45 -3.81 1.05
CA GLY A 86 -5.98 -3.03 2.20
C GLY A 86 -5.88 -1.55 1.84
N MET A 87 -5.12 -1.22 0.81
CA MET A 87 -5.02 0.15 0.31
C MET A 87 -4.91 0.20 -1.22
N LEU A 88 -5.64 1.14 -1.81
CA LEU A 88 -5.65 1.40 -3.25
C LEU A 88 -5.18 2.83 -3.56
N VAL A 89 -4.12 2.97 -4.36
CA VAL A 89 -3.63 4.26 -4.87
C VAL A 89 -3.80 4.31 -6.38
N GLU A 90 -4.68 5.17 -6.85
CA GLU A 90 -5.00 5.35 -8.28
C GLU A 90 -4.69 6.75 -8.81
N GLY A 91 -4.70 7.74 -7.92
CA GLY A 91 -4.33 9.11 -8.26
C GLY A 91 -2.83 9.28 -8.46
N MET A 92 -2.45 10.25 -9.27
CA MET A 92 -1.08 10.78 -9.36
C MET A 92 -0.78 11.61 -8.10
N SER A 93 -0.63 10.92 -6.97
CA SER A 93 -0.42 11.49 -5.64
C SER A 93 0.83 10.89 -4.98
N ARG A 94 1.30 11.52 -3.91
CA ARG A 94 2.39 11.02 -3.08
C ARG A 94 1.81 10.41 -1.80
N VAL A 95 2.14 9.15 -1.54
CA VAL A 95 1.65 8.42 -0.36
C VAL A 95 2.82 7.85 0.42
N ASN A 96 2.91 8.16 1.70
CA ASN A 96 3.85 7.54 2.63
C ASN A 96 3.08 6.55 3.52
N ILE A 97 3.57 5.32 3.62
CA ILE A 97 3.00 4.27 4.46
C ILE A 97 4.11 3.82 5.41
N GLU A 98 3.92 3.97 6.71
CA GLU A 98 4.97 3.74 7.71
C GLU A 98 4.45 2.90 8.86
N ASP A 99 5.21 1.88 9.27
CA ASP A 99 4.88 1.03 10.43
C ASP A 99 3.47 0.43 10.37
N CYS A 100 3.01 0.05 9.17
CA CYS A 100 1.66 -0.46 8.95
C CYS A 100 1.63 -1.99 8.78
N VAL A 101 0.48 -2.58 9.10
CA VAL A 101 0.20 -4.01 8.93
C VAL A 101 -0.99 -4.18 8.00
N PHE A 102 -0.80 -4.94 6.92
CA PHE A 102 -1.86 -5.29 5.99
C PHE A 102 -2.24 -6.75 6.21
N ASP A 103 -3.36 -6.97 6.91
CA ASP A 103 -3.74 -8.30 7.39
C ASP A 103 -5.19 -8.65 7.09
N GLY A 104 -5.47 -9.93 6.83
CA GLY A 104 -6.84 -10.43 6.62
C GLY A 104 -7.61 -9.79 5.45
N ASN A 105 -6.92 -9.10 4.55
CA ASN A 105 -7.52 -8.52 3.35
C ASN A 105 -7.79 -9.63 2.32
N ARG A 106 -8.81 -9.46 1.48
CA ARG A 106 -9.24 -10.45 0.48
C ARG A 106 -9.45 -9.79 -0.87
N GLN A 107 -9.23 -10.49 -1.97
CA GLN A 107 -9.44 -9.96 -3.32
C GLN A 107 -10.66 -10.59 -4.00
N ALA A 108 -11.39 -9.80 -4.78
CA ALA A 108 -12.53 -10.29 -5.55
C ALA A 108 -12.11 -10.97 -6.87
N LYS A 109 -11.12 -10.43 -7.59
CA LYS A 109 -10.54 -11.00 -8.82
C LYS A 109 -9.08 -10.55 -8.99
N GLY A 110 -8.22 -11.49 -9.39
CA GLY A 110 -6.78 -11.36 -9.70
C GLY A 110 -6.16 -9.96 -9.58
N GLY A 111 -5.69 -9.63 -8.38
CA GLY A 111 -5.18 -8.32 -8.02
C GLY A 111 -4.30 -8.32 -6.76
N ALA A 112 -3.97 -7.14 -6.26
CA ALA A 112 -3.24 -6.95 -5.02
C ALA A 112 -4.19 -6.95 -3.82
N THR A 113 -3.87 -7.69 -2.77
CA THR A 113 -4.73 -7.89 -1.60
C THR A 113 -4.38 -6.90 -0.49
N GLY A 114 -3.09 -6.71 -0.21
CA GLY A 114 -2.60 -5.71 0.73
C GLY A 114 -2.57 -4.32 0.10
N LEU A 115 -1.71 -4.10 -0.88
CA LEU A 115 -1.48 -2.79 -1.49
C LEU A 115 -1.52 -2.84 -3.02
N GLY A 116 -2.44 -2.08 -3.60
CA GLY A 116 -2.57 -1.87 -5.04
C GLY A 116 -2.18 -0.46 -5.42
N VAL A 117 -1.15 -0.30 -6.26
CA VAL A 117 -0.71 1.01 -6.76
C VAL A 117 -0.77 1.02 -8.29
N ARG A 118 -1.62 1.89 -8.85
CA ARG A 118 -1.73 2.07 -10.30
C ARG A 118 -0.98 3.31 -10.79
N ARG A 119 -0.88 4.35 -9.97
CA ARG A 119 -0.23 5.63 -10.34
C ARG A 119 0.35 6.28 -9.09
N GLY A 120 1.09 7.37 -9.29
CA GLY A 120 1.67 8.15 -8.21
C GLY A 120 3.00 7.58 -7.70
N ILE A 121 3.44 8.14 -6.58
CA ILE A 121 4.68 7.78 -5.90
C ILE A 121 4.29 7.28 -4.51
N VAL A 122 4.65 6.05 -4.17
CA VAL A 122 4.37 5.45 -2.87
C VAL A 122 5.67 5.05 -2.20
N VAL A 123 5.88 5.49 -0.97
CA VAL A 123 7.01 5.04 -0.13
C VAL A 123 6.44 4.24 1.01
N VAL A 124 6.88 3.01 1.17
CA VAL A 124 6.46 2.08 2.21
C VAL A 124 7.65 1.78 3.09
N LYS A 125 7.52 1.97 4.40
CA LYS A 125 8.60 1.72 5.37
C LYS A 125 8.11 0.83 6.50
N ASN A 126 8.98 -0.09 6.95
CA ASN A 126 8.78 -0.91 8.15
C ASN A 126 7.40 -1.59 8.22
N SER A 127 6.84 -1.95 7.06
CA SER A 127 5.46 -2.44 6.97
C SER A 127 5.43 -3.92 6.58
N SER A 128 4.35 -4.60 6.95
CA SER A 128 4.18 -6.02 6.68
C SER A 128 2.89 -6.34 5.94
N PHE A 129 2.95 -7.35 5.08
CA PHE A 129 1.86 -7.84 4.25
C PHE A 129 1.79 -9.36 4.39
N SER A 130 0.60 -9.91 4.67
CA SER A 130 0.42 -11.32 5.08
C SER A 130 -0.40 -12.18 4.10
N ALA A 131 -0.89 -11.62 3.00
CA ALA A 131 -1.74 -12.29 2.03
C ALA A 131 -0.94 -12.96 0.90
N THR A 132 -1.54 -13.94 0.22
CA THR A 132 -0.86 -14.66 -0.88
C THR A 132 -0.54 -13.77 -2.08
N ASP A 133 -1.43 -12.83 -2.42
CA ASP A 133 -1.25 -11.85 -3.48
C ASP A 133 -1.13 -10.45 -2.88
N ASP A 134 -0.06 -10.19 -2.14
CA ASP A 134 0.06 -9.01 -1.27
C ASP A 134 0.05 -7.68 -2.03
N VAL A 135 0.99 -7.51 -2.96
CA VAL A 135 1.28 -6.21 -3.56
C VAL A 135 1.20 -6.30 -5.07
N GLY A 136 0.57 -5.29 -5.67
CA GLY A 136 0.52 -5.11 -7.12
C GLY A 136 0.82 -3.67 -7.49
N VAL A 137 1.84 -3.49 -8.30
CA VAL A 137 2.29 -2.19 -8.81
C VAL A 137 2.16 -2.20 -10.33
N ASN A 138 1.29 -1.35 -10.87
CA ASN A 138 0.87 -1.38 -12.28
C ASN A 138 1.12 -0.03 -12.98
N ASN A 139 0.85 -0.02 -14.29
CA ASN A 139 0.85 1.17 -15.15
C ASN A 139 2.15 1.99 -15.08
N ILE A 140 2.15 3.13 -14.39
CA ILE A 140 3.27 4.08 -14.33
C ILE A 140 3.61 4.43 -12.88
N ALA A 141 3.14 3.62 -11.92
CA ALA A 141 3.41 3.82 -10.51
C ALA A 141 4.91 3.70 -10.21
N GLN A 142 5.36 4.46 -9.21
CA GLN A 142 6.69 4.34 -8.63
C GLN A 142 6.53 3.99 -7.15
N VAL A 143 7.13 2.89 -6.71
CA VAL A 143 6.99 2.41 -5.33
C VAL A 143 8.34 2.07 -4.75
N GLU A 144 8.63 2.56 -3.56
CA GLU A 144 9.83 2.22 -2.80
C GLU A 144 9.44 1.49 -1.53
N PHE A 145 10.03 0.33 -1.28
CA PHE A 145 9.88 -0.43 -0.05
C PHE A 145 11.18 -0.37 0.75
N HIS A 146 11.09 0.04 2.01
CA HIS A 146 12.21 0.14 2.93
C HIS A 146 11.94 -0.76 4.14
N GLN A 147 12.79 -1.77 4.36
CA GLN A 147 12.68 -2.69 5.51
C GLN A 147 11.27 -3.32 5.65
N CYS A 148 10.66 -3.70 4.53
CA CYS A 148 9.32 -4.28 4.52
C CYS A 148 9.37 -5.81 4.45
N ALA A 149 8.32 -6.44 4.98
CA ALA A 149 8.12 -7.89 4.89
C ALA A 149 6.86 -8.18 4.05
N ILE A 150 7.06 -8.69 2.83
CA ILE A 150 5.98 -9.12 1.95
C ILE A 150 5.94 -10.65 1.98
N ALA A 151 4.91 -11.24 2.58
CA ALA A 151 4.81 -12.69 2.74
C ALA A 151 4.46 -13.39 1.42
N GLY A 152 3.54 -12.81 0.65
CA GLY A 152 3.09 -13.33 -0.62
C GLY A 152 3.78 -12.71 -1.82
N LYS A 153 3.01 -12.62 -2.91
CA LYS A 153 3.47 -12.14 -4.20
C LYS A 153 3.58 -10.62 -4.24
N LEU A 154 4.70 -10.13 -4.76
CA LEU A 154 4.88 -8.77 -5.25
C LEU A 154 4.84 -8.80 -6.77
N GLY A 155 3.76 -8.29 -7.36
CA GLY A 155 3.64 -8.16 -8.80
C GLY A 155 3.99 -6.75 -9.29
N VAL A 156 4.89 -6.65 -10.27
CA VAL A 156 5.32 -5.41 -10.91
C VAL A 156 5.06 -5.48 -12.41
N TYR A 157 4.17 -4.62 -12.89
CA TYR A 157 3.57 -4.74 -14.21
C TYR A 157 3.66 -3.45 -15.05
N ASP A 158 3.52 -3.61 -16.36
CA ASP A 158 3.48 -2.50 -17.33
C ASP A 158 4.75 -1.63 -17.33
N GLY A 159 4.68 -0.36 -16.95
CA GLY A 159 5.79 0.58 -16.85
C GLY A 159 6.07 0.97 -15.39
N ALA A 160 5.58 0.18 -14.44
CA ALA A 160 5.81 0.41 -13.03
C ALA A 160 7.30 0.32 -12.68
N LYS A 161 7.71 1.14 -11.72
CA LYS A 161 9.06 1.12 -11.16
C LYS A 161 8.99 0.79 -9.69
N VAL A 162 9.77 -0.19 -9.25
CA VAL A 162 9.83 -0.60 -7.85
C VAL A 162 11.27 -0.63 -7.38
N THR A 163 11.51 -0.09 -6.19
CA THR A 163 12.78 -0.24 -5.47
C THR A 163 12.51 -1.00 -4.18
N LEU A 164 13.30 -2.04 -3.90
CA LEU A 164 13.29 -2.79 -2.66
C LEU A 164 14.60 -2.51 -1.93
N GLN A 165 14.54 -1.99 -0.71
CA GLN A 165 15.69 -1.65 0.11
C GLN A 165 15.59 -2.33 1.47
N GLY A 166 16.39 -3.37 1.69
CA GLY A 166 16.28 -4.20 2.88
C GLY A 166 15.00 -5.04 2.93
N GLY A 167 14.77 -5.72 4.05
CA GLY A 167 13.58 -6.54 4.26
C GLY A 167 13.55 -7.79 3.37
N LYS A 168 12.34 -8.28 3.08
CA LYS A 168 12.15 -9.55 2.34
C LYS A 168 10.83 -9.60 1.56
N VAL A 169 10.86 -10.29 0.43
CA VAL A 169 9.69 -10.77 -0.31
C VAL A 169 9.73 -12.30 -0.27
N GLN A 170 8.99 -12.93 0.65
CA GLN A 170 9.06 -14.39 0.86
C GLN A 170 8.41 -15.18 -0.27
N GLY A 171 7.32 -14.65 -0.83
CA GLY A 171 6.65 -15.24 -1.98
C GLY A 171 7.41 -14.97 -3.27
N THR A 172 6.66 -14.72 -4.34
CA THR A 172 7.24 -14.47 -5.66
C THR A 172 7.29 -12.98 -5.98
N LEU A 173 8.46 -12.50 -6.40
CA LEU A 173 8.55 -11.25 -7.17
C LEU A 173 8.24 -11.56 -8.63
N LYS A 174 7.08 -11.11 -9.11
CA LYS A 174 6.63 -11.32 -10.49
C LYS A 174 6.76 -10.03 -11.28
N VAL A 175 7.51 -10.09 -12.38
CA VAL A 175 7.80 -8.93 -13.23
C VAL A 175 7.31 -9.21 -14.64
N ARG A 176 6.39 -8.38 -15.14
CA ARG A 176 5.79 -8.58 -16.47
C ARG A 176 5.36 -7.26 -17.12
N GLY A 177 5.97 -6.91 -18.23
CA GLY A 177 5.58 -5.76 -19.04
C GLY A 177 4.50 -6.03 -20.07
N THR A 178 4.43 -5.11 -21.01
CA THR A 178 3.75 -5.24 -22.30
C THR A 178 4.76 -5.06 -23.43
N THR A 179 4.32 -5.10 -24.68
CA THR A 179 5.17 -4.78 -25.84
C THR A 179 5.64 -3.31 -25.85
N SER A 180 4.92 -2.41 -25.18
CA SER A 180 5.18 -0.95 -25.20
C SER A 180 5.64 -0.38 -23.86
N ARG A 181 5.49 -1.11 -22.75
CA ARG A 181 5.87 -0.66 -21.42
C ARG A 181 6.64 -1.78 -20.72
N LYS A 182 7.83 -1.46 -20.22
CA LYS A 182 8.69 -2.38 -19.48
C LYS A 182 8.78 -1.95 -18.02
N PRO A 183 8.47 -2.82 -17.05
CA PRO A 183 8.60 -2.48 -15.66
C PRO A 183 10.07 -2.60 -15.25
N SER A 184 10.46 -1.94 -14.17
CA SER A 184 11.79 -2.06 -13.60
C SER A 184 11.73 -2.32 -12.11
N VAL A 185 12.54 -3.26 -11.62
CA VAL A 185 12.72 -3.54 -10.20
C VAL A 185 14.20 -3.42 -9.85
N ALA A 186 14.52 -2.58 -8.86
CA ALA A 186 15.84 -2.51 -8.25
C ALA A 186 15.78 -3.12 -6.85
N ILE A 187 16.71 -4.01 -6.54
CA ILE A 187 16.75 -4.77 -5.29
C ILE A 187 18.10 -4.49 -4.61
N HIS A 188 18.06 -3.85 -3.44
CA HIS A 188 19.24 -3.45 -2.66
C HIS A 188 19.17 -4.07 -1.27
N GLY A 189 19.96 -5.11 -1.03
CA GLY A 189 20.01 -5.80 0.28
C GLY A 189 18.67 -6.39 0.76
N CYS A 190 17.76 -6.71 -0.15
CA CYS A 190 16.45 -7.32 0.14
C CYS A 190 16.46 -8.81 -0.23
N GLU A 191 15.92 -9.67 0.64
CA GLU A 191 15.82 -11.10 0.37
C GLU A 191 14.64 -11.41 -0.56
N VAL A 192 14.91 -11.91 -1.76
CA VAL A 192 13.89 -12.27 -2.76
C VAL A 192 14.22 -13.64 -3.37
N PRO A 193 13.87 -14.76 -2.71
CA PRO A 193 14.25 -16.11 -3.14
C PRO A 193 13.65 -16.52 -4.48
N ASN A 194 12.50 -15.97 -4.87
CA ASN A 194 11.77 -16.37 -6.08
C ASN A 194 11.48 -15.15 -6.96
N ILE A 195 12.16 -15.07 -8.12
CA ILE A 195 11.94 -14.02 -9.12
C ILE A 195 11.41 -14.66 -10.41
N GLU A 196 10.20 -14.26 -10.80
CA GLU A 196 9.58 -14.62 -12.08
C GLU A 196 9.59 -13.41 -13.01
N ASN A 197 10.56 -13.35 -13.93
CA ASN A 197 10.55 -12.36 -15.01
C ASN A 197 9.94 -12.97 -16.29
N HIS A 198 8.88 -12.35 -16.82
CA HIS A 198 8.08 -12.95 -17.89
C HIS A 198 8.91 -13.21 -19.18
N PRO A 199 8.81 -14.39 -19.82
CA PRO A 199 9.74 -14.77 -20.89
C PRO A 199 9.60 -13.95 -22.17
N THR A 200 8.40 -13.50 -22.53
CA THR A 200 8.15 -12.79 -23.80
C THR A 200 7.96 -11.28 -23.67
N VAL A 201 7.71 -10.79 -22.45
CA VAL A 201 7.55 -9.36 -22.14
C VAL A 201 8.21 -9.06 -20.79
N PRO A 202 9.52 -9.30 -20.67
CA PRO A 202 10.24 -9.15 -19.42
C PRO A 202 10.33 -7.66 -19.01
N GLY A 203 10.46 -7.45 -17.71
CA GLY A 203 10.97 -6.19 -17.17
C GLY A 203 12.48 -6.22 -16.96
N VAL A 204 13.00 -5.11 -16.44
CA VAL A 204 14.37 -4.99 -15.97
C VAL A 204 14.41 -5.34 -14.48
N VAL A 205 15.28 -6.24 -14.07
CA VAL A 205 15.51 -6.56 -12.65
C VAL A 205 16.99 -6.41 -12.37
N THR A 206 17.34 -5.56 -11.41
CA THR A 206 18.73 -5.35 -10.95
C THR A 206 18.83 -5.71 -9.48
N THR A 207 19.90 -6.42 -9.12
CA THR A 207 20.20 -6.86 -7.75
C THR A 207 21.57 -6.35 -7.37
N GLU A 208 21.65 -5.59 -6.28
CA GLU A 208 22.86 -4.99 -5.72
C GLU A 208 23.00 -5.28 -4.22
#